data_AF-A0A2G5EF67-F1
#
_entry.id   AF-A0A2G5EF67-F1
#
_cell.length_a   1.000
_cell.length_b   1.000
_cell.length_c   1.000
_cell.angle_alpha   90.00
_cell.angle_beta   90.00
_cell.angle_gamma   90.00
#
_symmetry.space_group_name_H-M   'P 1'
#
loop_
_entity.id
_entity.type
_entity.pdbx_description
1 polymer ?
#
loop_
_entity_poly.entity_id
_entity_poly.type
_entity_poly.pdbx_seq_one_letter_code
_entity_poly.pdbx_strand_id
1 'polypeptide(L)'
;MEASITCYSRGTFLPNASSQSSTALASPPSNVRSFTPRSLKSNSFFGESLRTVSKSSLKVSRTKNSSLVTKCEIGDSLEEFLTKATTDKGLIRVMTCMGEAIRTIAFKVRTASCGGTACINTFGDEQLAVDMLADKLLFEALTYSHFCKYACSEEVPELQDMGGPVEGGFSVAFDPLDGSSIVDTNFTVGTIFGVWPGDKLTGVTGRDQVAAAMGIYGPRTTYVIALKDIPGTHEFLLLDEGKWQHVKDTTEIGEGKMFSPGNLRATFDNPAYAKVPLRSCIYSVIY
;
A
#
# COMPACT_ATOMS: atom_id res chain seq x y z
N MET A 1 57.82 26.18 2.05
CA MET A 1 58.84 25.48 1.26
C MET A 1 58.12 24.46 0.41
N GLU A 2 58.31 24.48 -0.90
CA GLU A 2 57.72 23.50 -1.82
C GLU A 2 58.66 22.28 -1.99
N ALA A 3 58.09 21.16 -2.43
CA ALA A 3 58.84 20.09 -3.09
C ALA A 3 57.88 19.29 -4.00
N SER A 4 57.93 19.54 -5.31
CA SER A 4 57.03 18.94 -6.32
C SER A 4 57.83 18.30 -7.45
N ILE A 5 57.65 17.00 -7.68
CA ILE A 5 58.26 16.19 -8.76
C ILE A 5 57.21 15.12 -9.13
N THR A 6 56.40 15.15 -10.22
CA THR A 6 56.65 15.15 -11.69
C THR A 6 57.57 14.01 -12.17
N CYS A 7 57.34 13.25 -13.26
CA CYS A 7 56.22 13.16 -14.22
C CYS A 7 56.15 11.67 -14.70
N TYR A 8 55.61 11.20 -15.83
CA TYR A 8 55.25 11.75 -17.15
C TYR A 8 54.01 11.00 -17.72
N SER A 9 53.75 11.06 -19.03
CA SER A 9 52.51 10.60 -19.68
C SER A 9 52.70 9.96 -21.06
N ARG A 10 51.68 9.20 -21.52
CA ARG A 10 51.30 8.86 -22.91
C ARG A 10 49.94 8.12 -22.88
N GLY A 11 48.99 8.30 -23.80
CA GLY A 11 48.90 9.28 -24.89
C GLY A 11 47.83 8.90 -25.93
N THR A 12 46.65 9.55 -25.85
CA THR A 12 45.68 9.89 -26.93
C THR A 12 45.62 9.06 -28.23
N PHE A 13 44.41 8.66 -28.67
CA PHE A 13 43.65 9.33 -29.76
C PHE A 13 42.28 8.67 -30.08
N LEU A 14 41.31 9.50 -30.48
CA LEU A 14 40.09 9.14 -31.24
C LEU A 14 40.24 9.71 -32.67
N PRO A 15 39.74 9.06 -33.72
CA PRO A 15 38.38 9.34 -34.26
C PRO A 15 37.68 8.03 -34.74
N ASN A 16 36.61 7.95 -35.55
CA ASN A 16 35.83 8.92 -36.34
C ASN A 16 34.34 8.47 -36.46
N ALA A 17 33.49 9.19 -37.21
CA ALA A 17 32.05 8.91 -37.35
C ALA A 17 31.53 8.71 -38.81
N SER A 18 30.32 8.13 -38.88
CA SER A 18 29.26 8.30 -39.92
C SER A 18 29.18 7.41 -41.19
N SER A 19 27.93 7.22 -41.65
CA SER A 19 27.47 6.70 -42.95
C SER A 19 27.55 5.17 -43.16
N GLN A 20 26.68 4.46 -43.91
CA GLN A 20 25.60 4.85 -44.86
C GLN A 20 24.27 4.05 -44.64
N SER A 21 23.31 4.22 -45.58
CA SER A 21 21.97 3.61 -45.71
C SER A 21 22.01 2.13 -46.21
N SER A 22 20.94 1.38 -46.56
CA SER A 22 19.56 1.69 -47.00
C SER A 22 18.61 0.46 -47.01
N THR A 23 17.27 0.70 -47.00
CA THR A 23 16.18 -0.13 -47.62
C THR A 23 15.93 -1.59 -47.15
N ALA A 24 14.72 -2.20 -47.21
CA ALA A 24 13.32 -1.73 -47.36
C ALA A 24 12.29 -2.89 -47.12
N LEU A 25 11.01 -2.55 -46.90
CA LEU A 25 9.76 -3.27 -47.25
C LEU A 25 9.59 -4.80 -47.02
N ALA A 26 8.58 -5.19 -46.21
CA ALA A 26 7.54 -6.17 -46.60
C ALA A 26 6.43 -6.36 -45.54
N SER A 27 5.16 -6.53 -45.97
CA SER A 27 3.96 -6.98 -45.23
C SER A 27 2.79 -7.17 -46.21
N PRO A 28 1.69 -7.89 -45.90
CA PRO A 28 1.50 -9.06 -45.05
C PRO A 28 1.18 -10.30 -45.95
N PRO A 29 0.25 -11.25 -45.62
CA PRO A 29 -1.20 -10.95 -45.67
C PRO A 29 -2.03 -11.60 -44.54
N SER A 30 -3.34 -11.35 -44.58
CA SER A 30 -4.34 -11.76 -43.59
C SER A 30 -5.00 -13.13 -43.89
N ASN A 31 -5.83 -13.62 -42.96
CA ASN A 31 -7.03 -14.37 -43.32
C ASN A 31 -8.16 -14.18 -42.30
N VAL A 32 -9.40 -14.14 -42.80
CA VAL A 32 -10.64 -13.91 -42.03
C VAL A 32 -11.58 -15.06 -42.30
N ARG A 33 -12.30 -15.55 -41.28
CA ARG A 33 -13.56 -16.30 -41.47
C ARG A 33 -14.46 -16.24 -40.25
N SER A 34 -15.62 -15.60 -40.41
CA SER A 34 -16.76 -15.67 -39.51
C SER A 34 -17.81 -16.60 -40.12
N PHE A 35 -18.50 -17.41 -39.30
CA PHE A 35 -19.77 -18.05 -39.71
C PHE A 35 -20.66 -18.38 -38.50
N THR A 36 -21.95 -18.05 -38.65
CA THR A 36 -23.07 -18.52 -37.80
C THR A 36 -24.27 -18.77 -38.70
N PRO A 37 -25.11 -19.79 -38.41
CA PRO A 37 -26.52 -19.64 -38.75
C PRO A 37 -27.52 -20.19 -37.71
N ARG A 38 -28.43 -19.29 -37.29
CA ARG A 38 -29.89 -19.46 -37.08
C ARG A 38 -30.46 -20.85 -36.69
N SER A 39 -31.02 -20.90 -35.48
CA SER A 39 -32.47 -21.04 -35.19
C SER A 39 -33.35 -21.89 -36.14
N LEU A 40 -34.04 -22.88 -35.55
CA LEU A 40 -35.35 -23.36 -35.99
C LEU A 40 -36.36 -23.40 -34.83
N LYS A 41 -37.65 -23.23 -35.14
CA LYS A 41 -38.79 -23.40 -34.23
C LYS A 41 -39.78 -24.41 -34.84
N SER A 42 -40.51 -25.12 -34.00
CA SER A 42 -41.81 -25.72 -34.37
C SER A 42 -42.79 -25.69 -33.20
N ASN A 43 -44.06 -25.46 -33.52
CA ASN A 43 -45.21 -25.66 -32.63
C ASN A 43 -45.69 -27.13 -32.82
N SER A 44 -46.70 -27.73 -32.18
CA SER A 44 -47.73 -27.39 -31.16
C SER A 44 -48.47 -28.71 -30.80
N PHE A 45 -49.32 -28.76 -29.78
CA PHE A 45 -50.79 -29.04 -29.91
C PHE A 45 -51.52 -29.23 -28.56
N PHE A 46 -52.64 -28.50 -28.40
CA PHE A 46 -53.90 -28.81 -27.69
C PHE A 46 -53.95 -29.41 -26.26
N GLY A 47 -54.87 -28.87 -25.44
CA GLY A 47 -55.38 -29.52 -24.22
C GLY A 47 -55.93 -28.57 -23.14
N GLU A 48 -57.16 -28.05 -23.28
CA GLU A 48 -57.86 -27.37 -22.17
C GLU A 48 -58.60 -28.38 -21.27
N SER A 49 -58.58 -28.18 -19.94
CA SER A 49 -59.83 -28.11 -19.14
C SER A 49 -59.62 -27.60 -17.70
N LEU A 50 -60.27 -26.47 -17.41
CA LEU A 50 -60.87 -25.97 -16.16
C LEU A 50 -60.55 -26.59 -14.77
N ARG A 51 -60.23 -25.67 -13.84
CA ARG A 51 -60.58 -25.63 -12.40
C ARG A 51 -59.96 -26.65 -11.42
N THR A 52 -59.05 -26.15 -10.58
CA THR A 52 -59.41 -25.74 -9.20
C THR A 52 -58.38 -24.76 -8.62
N VAL A 53 -58.79 -23.90 -7.68
CA VAL A 53 -57.92 -22.89 -7.06
C VAL A 53 -57.52 -23.35 -5.66
N SER A 54 -56.22 -23.36 -5.37
CA SER A 54 -55.69 -23.40 -4.00
C SER A 54 -54.75 -22.21 -3.79
N LYS A 55 -54.92 -21.48 -2.68
CA LYS A 55 -54.14 -20.28 -2.35
C LYS A 55 -52.88 -20.66 -1.56
N SER A 56 -51.77 -20.93 -2.24
CA SER A 56 -50.44 -20.86 -1.61
C SER A 56 -49.87 -19.45 -1.73
N SER A 57 -49.83 -18.71 -0.61
CA SER A 57 -49.21 -17.39 -0.58
C SER A 57 -47.69 -17.53 -0.56
N LEU A 58 -47.06 -17.43 -1.73
CA LEU A 58 -45.60 -17.32 -1.86
C LEU A 58 -45.12 -16.02 -1.23
N LYS A 59 -44.83 -16.06 0.07
CA LYS A 59 -44.03 -15.04 0.73
C LYS A 59 -42.64 -15.04 0.10
N VAL A 60 -42.38 -14.08 -0.78
CA VAL A 60 -41.01 -13.73 -1.19
C VAL A 60 -40.31 -13.14 0.02
N SER A 61 -39.71 -14.01 0.83
CA SER A 61 -38.74 -13.61 1.83
C SER A 61 -37.58 -12.95 1.10
N ARG A 62 -37.44 -11.63 1.24
CA ARG A 62 -36.18 -10.95 0.89
C ARG A 62 -35.07 -11.60 1.70
N THR A 63 -34.27 -12.45 1.05
CA THR A 63 -33.04 -12.97 1.64
C THR A 63 -32.15 -11.77 1.94
N LYS A 64 -32.06 -11.38 3.21
CA LYS A 64 -31.00 -10.50 3.65
C LYS A 64 -29.71 -11.32 3.52
N ASN A 65 -28.91 -11.02 2.51
CA ASN A 65 -27.49 -11.34 2.54
C ASN A 65 -26.85 -10.46 3.62
N SER A 66 -26.99 -10.86 4.88
CA SER A 66 -25.97 -10.53 5.88
C SER A 66 -24.72 -11.30 5.45
N SER A 67 -23.74 -10.59 4.91
CA SER A 67 -22.39 -11.11 4.79
C SER A 67 -21.96 -11.65 6.16
N LEU A 68 -21.44 -12.88 6.19
CA LEU A 68 -20.92 -13.51 7.41
C LEU A 68 -19.55 -12.91 7.72
N VAL A 69 -19.53 -11.61 8.05
CA VAL A 69 -18.38 -10.96 8.68
C VAL A 69 -18.32 -11.53 10.09
N THR A 70 -17.52 -12.59 10.25
CA THR A 70 -17.14 -13.10 11.57
C THR A 70 -16.53 -11.94 12.33
N LYS A 71 -17.10 -11.59 13.48
CA LYS A 71 -16.66 -10.42 14.24
C LYS A 71 -15.17 -10.57 14.56
N CYS A 72 -14.37 -9.57 14.17
CA CYS A 72 -13.00 -9.43 14.63
C CYS A 72 -13.00 -9.13 16.13
N GLU A 73 -12.13 -9.77 16.89
CA GLU A 73 -12.11 -9.66 18.36
C GLU A 73 -10.78 -9.12 18.84
N ILE A 74 -10.78 -8.43 19.98
CA ILE A 74 -9.56 -7.94 20.61
C ILE A 74 -8.84 -9.15 21.21
N GLY A 75 -7.57 -9.33 20.87
CA GLY A 75 -6.76 -10.50 21.21
C GLY A 75 -6.37 -11.38 20.02
N ASP A 76 -7.10 -11.30 18.89
CA ASP A 76 -6.80 -12.00 17.63
C ASP A 76 -5.37 -11.70 17.13
N SER A 77 -4.73 -12.65 16.42
CA SER A 77 -3.53 -12.35 15.64
C SER A 77 -3.87 -11.51 14.39
N LEU A 78 -2.85 -10.89 13.77
CA LEU A 78 -2.99 -10.21 12.48
C LEU A 78 -3.56 -11.15 11.40
N GLU A 79 -3.10 -12.40 11.33
CA GLU A 79 -3.53 -13.38 10.35
C GLU A 79 -4.98 -13.83 10.60
N GLU A 80 -5.34 -14.03 11.86
CA GLU A 80 -6.71 -14.37 12.30
C GLU A 80 -7.66 -13.22 11.98
N PHE A 81 -7.29 -11.98 12.31
CA PHE A 81 -8.02 -10.78 11.93
C PHE A 81 -8.19 -10.68 10.42
N LEU A 82 -7.11 -10.71 9.64
CA LEU A 82 -7.16 -10.53 8.18
C LEU A 82 -8.01 -11.61 7.51
N THR A 83 -7.99 -12.84 8.02
CA THR A 83 -8.82 -13.97 7.52
C THR A 83 -10.30 -13.84 7.90
N LYS A 84 -10.64 -13.18 9.02
CA LYS A 84 -12.03 -12.80 9.37
C LYS A 84 -12.51 -11.59 8.55
N ALA A 85 -11.60 -10.66 8.27
CA ALA A 85 -11.87 -9.34 7.71
C ALA A 85 -11.97 -9.32 6.17
N THR A 86 -11.26 -10.20 5.45
CA THR A 86 -11.39 -10.28 3.98
C THR A 86 -11.24 -11.71 3.46
N THR A 87 -11.90 -12.00 2.34
CA THR A 87 -11.71 -13.24 1.58
C THR A 87 -10.57 -13.15 0.56
N ASP A 88 -10.00 -11.96 0.36
CA ASP A 88 -8.93 -11.73 -0.62
C ASP A 88 -7.57 -12.19 -0.07
N LYS A 89 -7.12 -13.36 -0.54
CA LYS A 89 -5.85 -13.97 -0.16
C LYS A 89 -4.63 -13.16 -0.58
N GLY A 90 -4.74 -12.37 -1.65
CA GLY A 90 -3.67 -11.50 -2.10
C GLY A 90 -3.50 -10.33 -1.15
N LEU A 91 -4.61 -9.69 -0.76
CA LEU A 91 -4.60 -8.61 0.22
C LEU A 91 -4.11 -9.09 1.59
N ILE A 92 -4.58 -10.24 2.08
CA ILE A 92 -4.06 -10.87 3.32
C ILE A 92 -2.52 -11.01 3.22
N ARG A 93 -2.02 -11.57 2.12
CA ARG A 93 -0.59 -11.82 1.92
C ARG A 93 0.23 -10.52 1.88
N VAL A 94 -0.24 -9.47 1.21
CA VAL A 94 0.41 -8.15 1.22
C VAL A 94 0.46 -7.58 2.64
N MET A 95 -0.68 -7.53 3.35
CA MET A 95 -0.76 -6.92 4.67
C MET A 95 0.08 -7.67 5.74
N THR A 96 0.18 -9.00 5.66
CA THR A 96 1.10 -9.78 6.51
C THR A 96 2.57 -9.53 6.15
N CYS A 97 2.95 -9.50 4.87
CA CYS A 97 4.33 -9.20 4.47
C CYS A 97 4.79 -7.81 4.93
N MET A 98 3.94 -6.79 4.78
CA MET A 98 4.22 -5.43 5.27
C MET A 98 4.34 -5.39 6.81
N GLY A 99 3.58 -6.22 7.52
CA GLY A 99 3.71 -6.37 8.98
C GLY A 99 5.08 -6.92 9.43
N GLU A 100 5.66 -7.86 8.68
CA GLU A 100 7.02 -8.38 8.97
C GLU A 100 8.12 -7.37 8.60
N ALA A 101 7.92 -6.55 7.55
CA ALA A 101 8.80 -5.41 7.25
C ALA A 101 8.78 -4.39 8.40
N ILE A 102 7.59 -3.93 8.83
CA ILE A 102 7.40 -3.00 9.94
C ILE A 102 8.04 -3.52 11.24
N ARG A 103 7.87 -4.81 11.56
CA ARG A 103 8.54 -5.47 12.69
C ARG A 103 10.07 -5.37 12.61
N THR A 104 10.62 -5.56 11.41
CA THR A 104 12.07 -5.52 11.17
C THR A 104 12.61 -4.09 11.22
N ILE A 105 11.89 -3.12 10.62
CA ILE A 105 12.19 -1.69 10.69
C ILE A 105 12.19 -1.22 12.16
N ALA A 106 11.20 -1.61 12.96
CA ALA A 106 11.12 -1.25 14.37
C ALA A 106 12.35 -1.71 15.18
N PHE A 107 12.90 -2.89 14.89
CA PHE A 107 14.14 -3.36 15.49
C PHE A 107 15.36 -2.56 15.00
N LYS A 108 15.39 -2.22 13.70
CA LYS A 108 16.49 -1.49 13.06
C LYS A 108 16.56 -0.01 13.50
N VAL A 109 15.42 0.65 13.67
CA VAL A 109 15.34 1.98 14.30
C VAL A 109 15.80 1.92 15.76
N ARG A 110 15.27 0.96 16.55
CA ARG A 110 15.62 0.78 17.98
C ARG A 110 17.10 0.49 18.24
N THR A 111 17.83 -0.06 17.26
CA THR A 111 19.25 -0.44 17.36
C THR A 111 20.18 0.39 16.46
N ALA A 112 19.69 1.50 15.90
CA ALA A 112 20.47 2.35 15.02
C ALA A 112 21.61 3.08 15.76
N SER A 113 22.75 3.21 15.10
CA SER A 113 23.85 4.07 15.52
C SER A 113 23.59 5.48 14.98
N CYS A 114 23.07 6.39 15.80
CA CYS A 114 22.92 7.80 15.46
C CYS A 114 24.24 8.56 15.68
N GLY A 115 24.76 9.20 14.63
CA GLY A 115 26.04 9.90 14.70
C GLY A 115 26.27 10.91 13.58
N GLY A 116 26.52 12.17 13.95
CA GLY A 116 26.93 13.24 13.04
C GLY A 116 25.82 13.75 12.12
N THR A 117 25.48 12.98 11.09
CA THR A 117 24.59 13.38 10.00
C THR A 117 23.50 12.36 9.64
N ALA A 118 23.48 11.18 10.27
CA ALA A 118 22.48 10.14 10.04
C ALA A 118 22.35 9.18 11.22
N CYS A 119 21.23 8.47 11.28
CA CYS A 119 21.08 7.23 12.06
C CYS A 119 21.25 6.03 11.12
N ILE A 120 22.21 5.16 11.41
CA ILE A 120 22.64 4.08 10.51
C ILE A 120 22.57 2.70 11.18
N ASN A 121 22.18 1.68 10.42
CA ASN A 121 22.14 0.27 10.85
C ASN A 121 22.59 -0.64 9.68
N THR A 122 22.84 -1.92 9.94
CA THR A 122 23.32 -2.86 8.92
C THR A 122 22.17 -3.49 8.12
N PHE A 123 22.39 -3.77 6.84
CA PHE A 123 21.49 -4.54 5.99
C PHE A 123 22.32 -5.47 5.09
N GLY A 124 22.20 -6.79 5.31
CA GLY A 124 23.22 -7.72 4.82
C GLY A 124 24.60 -7.31 5.34
N ASP A 125 25.56 -7.14 4.42
CA ASP A 125 26.91 -6.66 4.70
C ASP A 125 27.07 -5.12 4.59
N GLU A 126 26.02 -4.40 4.17
CA GLU A 126 26.04 -2.93 4.02
C GLU A 126 25.68 -2.21 5.33
N GLN A 127 26.16 -0.97 5.48
CA GLN A 127 25.70 -0.03 6.51
C GLN A 127 24.93 1.11 5.83
N LEU A 128 23.64 1.25 6.16
CA LEU A 128 22.71 2.16 5.51
C LEU A 128 22.07 3.11 6.53
N ALA A 129 21.62 4.27 6.06
CA ALA A 129 20.69 5.11 6.81
C ALA A 129 19.33 4.39 6.98
N VAL A 130 18.64 4.65 8.08
CA VAL A 130 17.45 3.87 8.50
C VAL A 130 16.24 4.04 7.57
N ASP A 131 16.16 5.16 6.87
CA ASP A 131 15.23 5.46 5.78
C ASP A 131 15.44 4.52 4.58
N MET A 132 16.63 4.54 3.97
CA MET A 132 17.02 3.68 2.85
C MET A 132 17.01 2.18 3.22
N LEU A 133 17.15 1.87 4.50
CA LEU A 133 17.02 0.50 5.01
C LEU A 133 15.55 0.07 5.08
N ALA A 134 14.66 0.94 5.56
CA ALA A 134 13.22 0.70 5.54
C ALA A 134 12.67 0.58 4.12
N ASP A 135 13.13 1.43 3.20
CA ASP A 135 12.81 1.40 1.78
C ASP A 135 13.12 0.02 1.14
N LYS A 136 14.36 -0.48 1.31
CA LYS A 136 14.74 -1.84 0.87
C LYS A 136 13.84 -2.93 1.46
N LEU A 137 13.57 -2.89 2.77
CA LEU A 137 12.73 -3.88 3.45
C LEU A 137 11.28 -3.91 2.91
N LEU A 138 10.73 -2.75 2.53
CA LEU A 138 9.36 -2.65 2.02
C LEU A 138 9.27 -3.15 0.57
N PHE A 139 10.22 -2.78 -0.30
CA PHE A 139 10.30 -3.36 -1.66
C PHE A 139 10.54 -4.88 -1.63
N GLU A 140 11.39 -5.40 -0.73
CA GLU A 140 11.55 -6.84 -0.53
C GLU A 140 10.24 -7.51 -0.07
N ALA A 141 9.56 -6.96 0.94
CA ALA A 141 8.31 -7.53 1.45
C ALA A 141 7.19 -7.52 0.40
N LEU A 142 7.10 -6.49 -0.43
CA LEU A 142 6.17 -6.43 -1.56
C LEU A 142 6.52 -7.46 -2.65
N THR A 143 7.81 -7.68 -2.93
CA THR A 143 8.28 -8.75 -3.83
C THR A 143 7.95 -10.14 -3.27
N TYR A 144 8.22 -10.40 -1.98
CA TYR A 144 7.89 -11.64 -1.27
C TYR A 144 6.37 -11.85 -1.05
N SER A 145 5.54 -10.83 -1.28
CA SER A 145 4.08 -11.02 -1.31
C SER A 145 3.64 -11.81 -2.54
N HIS A 146 4.32 -11.63 -3.69
CA HIS A 146 3.93 -12.08 -5.03
C HIS A 146 2.58 -11.54 -5.55
N PHE A 147 1.92 -10.62 -4.82
CA PHE A 147 0.65 -10.01 -5.20
C PHE A 147 0.77 -8.51 -5.53
N CYS A 148 1.90 -7.87 -5.21
CA CYS A 148 2.20 -6.51 -5.64
C CYS A 148 2.69 -6.49 -7.10
N LYS A 149 2.06 -5.68 -7.96
CA LYS A 149 2.46 -5.43 -9.34
C LYS A 149 3.44 -4.27 -9.43
N TYR A 150 3.08 -3.09 -8.91
CA TYR A 150 3.96 -1.93 -8.85
C TYR A 150 4.07 -1.38 -7.44
N ALA A 151 5.28 -0.99 -7.06
CA ALA A 151 5.58 -0.27 -5.84
C ALA A 151 6.15 1.12 -6.16
N CYS A 152 5.91 2.10 -5.29
CA CYS A 152 6.45 3.45 -5.39
C CYS A 152 6.79 3.96 -3.98
N SER A 153 7.97 4.56 -3.81
CA SER A 153 8.46 5.11 -2.54
C SER A 153 8.51 6.64 -2.61
N GLU A 154 8.52 7.34 -1.47
CA GLU A 154 8.88 8.76 -1.45
C GLU A 154 10.35 8.97 -1.88
N GLU A 155 11.26 8.14 -1.34
CA GLU A 155 12.71 8.22 -1.59
C GLU A 155 13.07 7.94 -3.05
N VAL A 156 12.29 7.07 -3.70
CA VAL A 156 12.42 6.71 -5.12
C VAL A 156 11.03 6.78 -5.78
N PRO A 157 10.62 7.97 -6.27
CA PRO A 157 9.28 8.21 -6.83
C PRO A 157 9.12 7.69 -8.28
N GLU A 158 9.73 6.54 -8.58
CA GLU A 158 9.59 5.81 -9.84
C GLU A 158 8.83 4.50 -9.59
N LEU A 159 8.00 4.09 -10.56
CA LEU A 159 7.21 2.86 -10.46
C LEU A 159 8.09 1.61 -10.66
N GLN A 160 8.39 0.91 -9.57
CA GLN A 160 9.18 -0.33 -9.59
C GLN A 160 8.26 -1.55 -9.75
N ASP A 161 8.60 -2.45 -10.68
CA ASP A 161 7.84 -3.68 -10.94
C ASP A 161 8.20 -4.78 -9.93
N MET A 162 7.24 -5.15 -9.08
CA MET A 162 7.40 -6.17 -8.03
C MET A 162 7.04 -7.59 -8.52
N GLY A 163 6.73 -7.75 -9.81
CA GLY A 163 6.54 -9.06 -10.46
C GLY A 163 5.17 -9.74 -10.25
N GLY A 164 4.27 -9.17 -9.44
CA GLY A 164 2.93 -9.70 -9.22
C GLY A 164 1.97 -9.52 -10.41
N PRO A 165 0.75 -10.08 -10.30
CA PRO A 165 -0.25 -10.05 -11.37
C PRO A 165 -0.96 -8.70 -11.48
N VAL A 166 -1.47 -8.38 -12.67
CA VAL A 166 -2.33 -7.19 -12.89
C VAL A 166 -3.76 -7.47 -12.43
N GLU A 167 -4.36 -8.58 -12.86
CA GLU A 167 -5.69 -9.02 -12.39
C GLU A 167 -5.55 -9.74 -11.05
N GLY A 168 -6.26 -9.25 -10.02
CA GLY A 168 -6.19 -9.82 -8.66
C GLY A 168 -4.89 -9.54 -7.91
N GLY A 169 -4.05 -8.62 -8.41
CA GLY A 169 -2.93 -8.03 -7.68
C GLY A 169 -3.19 -6.57 -7.31
N PHE A 170 -2.16 -5.95 -6.75
CA PHE A 170 -2.22 -4.61 -6.13
C PHE A 170 -1.05 -3.74 -6.56
N SER A 171 -1.19 -2.42 -6.44
CA SER A 171 -0.06 -1.50 -6.46
C SER A 171 -0.01 -0.75 -5.12
N VAL A 172 1.20 -0.50 -4.62
CA VAL A 172 1.43 0.06 -3.28
C VAL A 172 2.29 1.31 -3.35
N ALA A 173 1.83 2.42 -2.76
CA ALA A 173 2.65 3.60 -2.53
C ALA A 173 2.98 3.69 -1.03
N PHE A 174 4.22 4.01 -0.69
CA PHE A 174 4.66 4.12 0.70
C PHE A 174 5.65 5.27 0.95
N ASP A 175 5.59 5.79 2.16
CA ASP A 175 6.66 6.52 2.82
C ASP A 175 7.38 5.50 3.75
N PRO A 176 8.68 5.26 3.56
CA PRO A 176 9.39 4.24 4.32
C PRO A 176 9.61 4.63 5.78
N LEU A 177 9.84 5.91 6.10
CA LEU A 177 10.20 6.35 7.45
C LEU A 177 9.95 7.87 7.71
N ASP A 178 8.68 8.29 7.80
CA ASP A 178 8.28 9.60 8.32
C ASP A 178 9.02 9.93 9.64
N GLY A 179 9.71 11.06 9.65
CA GLY A 179 10.53 11.50 10.77
C GLY A 179 11.94 10.88 10.84
N SER A 180 12.42 10.19 9.80
CA SER A 180 13.81 9.65 9.71
C SER A 180 14.89 10.62 10.24
N SER A 181 14.78 11.90 9.85
CA SER A 181 15.67 12.99 10.23
C SER A 181 15.69 13.37 11.72
N ILE A 182 14.78 12.85 12.55
CA ILE A 182 14.72 13.12 14.00
C ILE A 182 14.82 11.85 14.87
N VAL A 183 15.22 10.71 14.29
CA VAL A 183 15.41 9.43 15.02
C VAL A 183 16.45 9.57 16.15
N ASP A 184 17.44 10.43 16.00
CA ASP A 184 18.46 10.74 17.02
C ASP A 184 17.88 11.39 18.29
N THR A 185 16.77 12.14 18.14
CA THR A 185 16.03 12.74 19.26
C THR A 185 15.20 11.71 20.05
N ASN A 186 15.08 10.46 19.56
CA ASN A 186 14.22 9.40 20.09
C ASN A 186 12.73 9.81 20.18
N PHE A 187 12.28 10.66 19.25
CA PHE A 187 10.86 10.92 19.02
C PHE A 187 10.21 9.74 18.26
N THR A 188 8.89 9.64 18.31
CA THR A 188 8.15 8.60 17.57
C THR A 188 8.15 8.91 16.08
N VAL A 189 8.57 7.93 15.28
CA VAL A 189 8.65 7.95 13.80
C VAL A 189 7.78 6.82 13.23
N GLY A 190 7.55 6.75 11.92
CA GLY A 190 6.66 5.73 11.36
C GLY A 190 6.84 5.42 9.87
N THR A 191 6.24 4.33 9.40
CA THR A 191 6.12 3.98 7.97
C THR A 191 4.65 4.13 7.58
N ILE A 192 4.33 4.70 6.42
CA ILE A 192 2.94 4.89 5.94
C ILE A 192 2.79 4.23 4.57
N PHE A 193 1.71 3.47 4.33
CA PHE A 193 1.43 2.94 2.99
C PHE A 193 -0.06 2.82 2.65
N GLY A 194 -0.36 2.94 1.35
CA GLY A 194 -1.67 2.71 0.76
C GLY A 194 -1.62 1.60 -0.29
N VAL A 195 -2.68 0.77 -0.35
CA VAL A 195 -2.81 -0.37 -1.27
C VAL A 195 -3.98 -0.14 -2.22
N TRP A 196 -3.70 -0.06 -3.52
CA TRP A 196 -4.69 0.05 -4.59
C TRP A 196 -4.80 -1.28 -5.36
N PRO A 197 -5.98 -1.63 -5.91
CA PRO A 197 -6.12 -2.80 -6.78
C PRO A 197 -5.55 -2.53 -8.18
N GLY A 198 -4.93 -3.54 -8.79
CA GLY A 198 -4.40 -3.47 -10.16
C GLY A 198 -3.03 -2.79 -10.28
N ASP A 199 -2.84 -2.10 -11.41
CA ASP A 199 -1.53 -1.73 -11.97
C ASP A 199 -1.21 -0.22 -11.94
N LYS A 200 -1.88 0.57 -11.09
CA LYS A 200 -1.82 2.04 -11.13
C LYS A 200 -1.74 2.69 -9.75
N LEU A 201 -0.82 3.65 -9.64
CA LEU A 201 -0.70 4.63 -8.55
C LEU A 201 -0.90 6.07 -9.04
N THR A 202 -1.14 6.28 -10.34
CA THR A 202 -1.45 7.58 -10.95
C THR A 202 -2.83 7.55 -11.60
N GLY A 203 -3.56 8.66 -11.53
CA GLY A 203 -4.96 8.74 -11.97
C GLY A 203 -5.97 8.02 -11.07
N VAL A 204 -5.52 7.46 -9.95
CA VAL A 204 -6.34 6.89 -8.86
C VAL A 204 -6.53 7.92 -7.73
N THR A 205 -7.47 7.67 -6.83
CA THR A 205 -7.72 8.50 -5.64
C THR A 205 -7.56 7.69 -4.35
N GLY A 206 -7.45 8.36 -3.20
CA GLY A 206 -7.49 7.67 -1.89
C GLY A 206 -8.77 6.85 -1.65
N ARG A 207 -9.88 7.18 -2.32
CA ARG A 207 -11.13 6.39 -2.23
C ARG A 207 -11.05 5.05 -2.96
N ASP A 208 -10.06 4.87 -3.84
CA ASP A 208 -9.89 3.67 -4.64
C ASP A 208 -9.06 2.59 -3.92
N GLN A 209 -8.35 2.96 -2.84
CA GLN A 209 -7.61 2.05 -1.97
C GLN A 209 -8.49 0.90 -1.45
N VAL A 210 -7.92 -0.29 -1.33
CA VAL A 210 -8.51 -1.46 -0.65
C VAL A 210 -8.05 -1.57 0.80
N ALA A 211 -6.84 -1.08 1.09
CA ALA A 211 -6.30 -0.96 2.44
C ALA A 211 -5.36 0.24 2.55
N ALA A 212 -5.20 0.75 3.77
CA ALA A 212 -4.15 1.68 4.14
C ALA A 212 -3.66 1.32 5.55
N ALA A 213 -2.38 1.55 5.84
CA ALA A 213 -1.85 1.29 7.16
C ALA A 213 -0.63 2.15 7.50
N MET A 214 -0.31 2.20 8.78
CA MET A 214 0.91 2.80 9.29
C MET A 214 1.58 1.91 10.35
N GLY A 215 2.90 1.77 10.24
CA GLY A 215 3.76 1.23 11.29
C GLY A 215 4.26 2.37 12.17
N ILE A 216 4.12 2.26 13.49
CA ILE A 216 4.48 3.33 14.44
C ILE A 216 5.63 2.83 15.32
N TYR A 217 6.74 3.55 15.31
CA TYR A 217 7.98 3.23 16.00
C TYR A 217 8.17 4.17 17.21
N GLY A 218 7.35 3.96 18.24
CA GLY A 218 7.43 4.69 19.51
C GLY A 218 7.98 3.83 20.66
N PRO A 219 7.69 4.17 21.93
CA PRO A 219 8.00 3.32 23.08
C PRO A 219 7.24 1.98 23.06
N ARG A 220 6.20 1.89 22.23
CA ARG A 220 5.57 0.66 21.75
C ARG A 220 5.67 0.64 20.23
N THR A 221 5.84 -0.55 19.66
CA THR A 221 5.71 -0.75 18.21
C THR A 221 4.29 -1.20 17.91
N THR A 222 3.55 -0.41 17.12
CA THR A 222 2.18 -0.74 16.70
C THR A 222 2.02 -0.67 15.18
N TYR A 223 1.05 -1.41 14.67
CA TYR A 223 0.68 -1.44 13.25
C TYR A 223 -0.82 -1.16 13.18
N VAL A 224 -1.20 -0.04 12.55
CA VAL A 224 -2.59 0.43 12.51
C VAL A 224 -3.12 0.29 11.10
N ILE A 225 -4.21 -0.46 10.92
CA ILE A 225 -4.76 -0.87 9.63
C ILE A 225 -6.18 -0.33 9.43
N ALA A 226 -6.47 0.14 8.22
CA ALA A 226 -7.81 0.37 7.71
C ALA A 226 -8.04 -0.50 6.47
N LEU A 227 -9.19 -1.18 6.38
CA LEU A 227 -9.60 -1.98 5.22
C LEU A 227 -10.92 -1.41 4.67
N LYS A 228 -11.01 -1.24 3.35
CA LYS A 228 -12.11 -0.49 2.68
C LYS A 228 -13.51 -0.95 3.08
N ASP A 229 -13.70 -2.27 3.18
CA ASP A 229 -15.01 -2.90 3.39
C ASP A 229 -15.29 -3.26 4.86
N ILE A 230 -14.42 -2.86 5.81
CA ILE A 230 -14.54 -3.17 7.24
C ILE A 230 -14.68 -1.89 8.07
N PRO A 231 -15.67 -1.79 8.98
CA PRO A 231 -15.89 -0.56 9.74
C PRO A 231 -14.80 -0.27 10.79
N GLY A 232 -14.09 0.85 10.61
CA GLY A 232 -13.17 1.43 11.59
C GLY A 232 -11.69 1.28 11.21
N THR A 233 -10.82 1.54 12.19
CA THR A 233 -9.38 1.27 12.09
C THR A 233 -8.93 0.42 13.28
N HIS A 234 -7.98 -0.48 13.02
CA HIS A 234 -7.62 -1.57 13.90
C HIS A 234 -6.14 -1.48 14.28
N GLU A 235 -5.86 -1.37 15.58
CA GLU A 235 -4.52 -1.21 16.14
C GLU A 235 -3.99 -2.57 16.60
N PHE A 236 -2.82 -2.97 16.09
CA PHE A 236 -2.09 -4.16 16.49
C PHE A 236 -0.84 -3.77 17.28
N LEU A 237 -0.57 -4.48 18.37
CA LEU A 237 0.65 -4.38 19.16
C LEU A 237 1.63 -5.47 18.72
N LEU A 238 2.90 -5.11 18.55
CA LEU A 238 3.99 -6.09 18.47
C LEU A 238 4.30 -6.61 19.89
N LEU A 239 4.11 -7.91 20.11
CA LEU A 239 4.48 -8.62 21.34
C LEU A 239 5.96 -9.02 21.33
N ASP A 240 6.49 -9.39 22.49
CA ASP A 240 7.92 -9.76 22.65
C ASP A 240 8.29 -11.06 21.91
N GLU A 241 7.31 -11.96 21.68
CA GLU A 241 7.46 -13.14 20.80
C GLU A 241 7.51 -12.75 19.31
N GLY A 242 7.36 -11.47 18.99
CA GLY A 242 7.37 -10.92 17.63
C GLY A 242 6.07 -11.12 16.86
N LYS A 243 4.96 -11.36 17.55
CA LYS A 243 3.62 -11.49 16.94
C LYS A 243 2.85 -10.17 17.00
N TRP A 244 2.01 -9.93 16.00
CA TRP A 244 1.04 -8.85 15.99
C TRP A 244 -0.28 -9.30 16.63
N GLN A 245 -0.69 -8.66 17.72
CA GLN A 245 -1.96 -8.90 18.41
C GLN A 245 -2.89 -7.70 18.29
N HIS A 246 -4.15 -7.92 17.92
CA HIS A 246 -5.18 -6.89 17.84
C HIS A 246 -5.53 -6.37 19.25
N VAL A 247 -5.37 -5.06 19.49
CA VAL A 247 -5.55 -4.43 20.81
C VAL A 247 -6.67 -3.38 20.88
N LYS A 248 -7.06 -2.74 19.77
CA LYS A 248 -8.07 -1.67 19.78
C LYS A 248 -8.70 -1.39 18.42
N ASP A 249 -10.03 -1.41 18.38
CA ASP A 249 -10.85 -0.85 17.29
C ASP A 249 -11.06 0.66 17.48
N THR A 250 -11.19 1.41 16.39
CA THR A 250 -11.57 2.84 16.38
C THR A 250 -12.62 3.09 15.29
N THR A 251 -13.90 3.20 15.68
CA THR A 251 -15.03 3.36 14.74
C THR A 251 -15.56 4.79 14.65
N GLU A 252 -15.21 5.66 15.60
CA GLU A 252 -15.65 7.04 15.68
C GLU A 252 -14.55 7.96 16.24
N ILE A 253 -14.58 9.24 15.86
CA ILE A 253 -13.70 10.29 16.38
C ILE A 253 -14.60 11.45 16.83
N GLY A 254 -14.71 11.64 18.15
CA GLY A 254 -15.51 12.73 18.74
C GLY A 254 -14.83 14.10 18.69
N GLU A 255 -15.58 15.15 19.01
CA GLU A 255 -15.00 16.48 19.19
C GLU A 255 -14.04 16.52 20.40
N GLY A 256 -12.92 17.22 20.25
CA GLY A 256 -11.86 17.27 21.25
C GLY A 256 -11.26 18.66 21.46
N LYS A 257 -10.29 18.72 22.37
CA LYS A 257 -9.47 19.92 22.68
C LYS A 257 -7.99 19.72 22.37
N MET A 258 -7.66 18.72 21.55
CA MET A 258 -6.32 18.49 21.02
C MET A 258 -6.15 19.25 19.70
N PHE A 259 -4.93 19.64 19.37
CA PHE A 259 -4.58 20.28 18.10
C PHE A 259 -3.12 19.96 17.74
N SER A 260 -2.83 19.82 16.43
CA SER A 260 -1.48 19.55 15.91
C SER A 260 -1.23 20.40 14.66
N PRO A 261 -0.55 21.57 14.77
CA PRO A 261 -0.35 22.49 13.66
C PRO A 261 0.86 22.12 12.78
N GLY A 262 0.62 21.28 11.77
CA GLY A 262 1.55 21.16 10.64
C GLY A 262 1.77 22.52 9.96
N ASN A 263 3.03 22.90 9.70
CA ASN A 263 3.41 24.16 9.04
C ASN A 263 2.92 25.45 9.74
N LEU A 264 2.98 25.52 11.08
CA LEU A 264 2.49 26.66 11.89
C LEU A 264 2.92 28.05 11.39
N ARG A 265 4.11 28.19 10.77
CA ARG A 265 4.60 29.45 10.17
C ARG A 265 3.61 30.12 9.20
N ALA A 266 2.73 29.35 8.56
CA ALA A 266 1.68 29.87 7.67
C ALA A 266 0.63 30.75 8.37
N THR A 267 0.60 30.84 9.72
CA THR A 267 -0.27 31.83 10.40
C THR A 267 0.17 33.27 10.17
N PHE A 268 1.38 33.50 9.65
CA PHE A 268 1.92 34.84 9.35
C PHE A 268 1.18 35.52 8.18
N ASP A 269 0.92 34.76 7.11
CA ASP A 269 0.34 35.23 5.85
C ASP A 269 -1.05 34.64 5.53
N ASN A 270 -1.53 33.68 6.34
CA ASN A 270 -2.90 33.14 6.25
C ASN A 270 -3.76 33.51 7.49
N PRO A 271 -4.53 34.62 7.45
CA PRO A 271 -5.44 35.05 8.52
C PRO A 271 -6.65 34.15 8.78
N ALA A 272 -6.87 33.09 7.98
CA ALA A 272 -7.85 32.05 8.28
C ALA A 272 -7.20 30.94 9.11
N TYR A 273 -6.00 30.49 8.74
CA TYR A 273 -5.24 29.48 9.50
C TYR A 273 -4.88 29.97 10.91
N ALA A 274 -4.54 31.25 11.07
CA ALA A 274 -4.32 31.89 12.37
C ALA A 274 -5.54 31.83 13.34
N LYS A 275 -6.74 31.50 12.85
CA LYS A 275 -7.97 31.37 13.65
C LYS A 275 -8.38 29.92 13.95
N VAL A 276 -7.69 28.94 13.34
CA VAL A 276 -7.97 27.50 13.56
C VAL A 276 -7.80 27.09 15.03
N PRO A 277 -6.73 27.50 15.77
CA PRO A 277 -6.55 27.11 17.18
C PRO A 277 -7.66 27.61 18.13
N LEU A 278 -8.52 28.53 17.68
CA LEU A 278 -9.61 29.13 18.47
C LEU A 278 -10.97 28.44 18.24
N ARG A 279 -11.02 27.36 17.45
CA ARG A 279 -12.21 26.53 17.24
C ARG A 279 -11.86 25.07 17.53
N SER A 280 -12.81 24.32 18.11
CA SER A 280 -12.65 22.90 18.46
C SER A 280 -12.11 22.13 17.24
N CYS A 281 -10.89 21.63 17.33
CA CYS A 281 -10.22 21.01 16.19
C CYS A 281 -10.57 19.52 16.10
N ILE A 282 -11.00 19.12 14.91
CA ILE A 282 -11.16 17.72 14.51
C ILE A 282 -9.80 17.24 14.00
N TYR A 283 -9.42 16.00 14.33
CA TYR A 283 -8.22 15.38 13.79
C TYR A 283 -8.36 15.19 12.28
N SER A 284 -7.52 15.87 11.50
CA SER A 284 -7.23 15.46 10.13
C SER A 284 -5.92 14.68 10.13
N VAL A 285 -6.01 13.36 9.97
CA VAL A 285 -4.91 12.62 9.33
C VAL A 285 -4.80 13.14 7.89
N ILE A 286 -3.59 13.17 7.34
CA ILE A 286 -3.35 13.63 5.97
C ILE A 286 -3.69 12.48 5.01
N TYR A 287 -4.52 12.78 4.01
CA TYR A 287 -4.98 11.89 2.92
C TYR A 287 -5.23 12.72 1.65
#